data_AF-A0A915LSV0-F1
#
_entry.id   AF-A0A915LSV0-F1
#
_cell.length_a   1.000
_cell.length_b   1.000
_cell.length_c   1.000
_cell.angle_alpha   90.00
_cell.angle_beta   90.00
_cell.angle_gamma   90.00
#
_symmetry.space_group_name_H-M   'P 1'
#
loop_
_entity.id
_entity.type
_entity.pdbx_description
1 polymer ?
#
loop_
_entity_poly.entity_id
_entity_poly.type
_entity_poly.pdbx_seq_one_letter_code
_entity_poly.pdbx_strand_id
1 'polypeptide(L)'
;MELGNIEIRNISKIERIGAHSHITGLGLKENYEPLDIADGMVGQHSARKAAGLIVKMIKDGHIAGRALLIVGNPGTGKTAVAMAISKSVGEDTPFVSISASEVYSMDISKTEALTQAFRKSIGIRIKEE
;
A
#
# COMPACT_ATOMS: atom_id res chain seq x y z
N MET A 1 17.95 1.08 43.19
CA MET A 1 18.31 1.92 42.03
C MET A 1 17.34 1.51 40.94
N GLU A 2 16.16 2.11 40.92
CA GLU A 2 15.12 1.80 39.92
C GLU A 2 15.61 2.32 38.57
N LEU A 3 15.79 1.40 37.62
CA LEU A 3 15.99 1.74 36.22
C LEU A 3 14.67 2.32 35.72
N GLY A 4 14.64 3.65 35.59
CA GLY A 4 13.49 4.37 35.07
C GLY A 4 13.06 3.79 33.73
N ASN A 5 11.75 3.57 33.59
CA ASN A 5 11.09 3.13 32.36
C ASN A 5 11.63 3.93 31.17
N ILE A 6 12.42 3.28 30.33
CA ILE A 6 12.74 3.79 29.00
C ILE A 6 11.47 3.59 28.19
N GLU A 7 10.66 4.65 28.09
CA GLU A 7 9.62 4.71 27.07
C GLU A 7 10.31 4.61 25.71
N ILE A 8 10.21 3.43 25.09
CA ILE A 8 10.48 3.25 23.68
C ILE A 8 9.42 4.09 22.96
N ARG A 9 9.74 5.35 22.68
CA ARG A 9 8.96 6.15 21.75
C ARG A 9 9.04 5.39 20.43
N ASN A 10 7.95 4.68 20.10
CA ASN A 10 7.66 4.29 18.73
C ASN A 10 7.95 5.54 17.91
N ILE A 11 8.98 5.49 17.06
CA ILE A 11 9.16 6.47 16.01
C ILE A 11 7.96 6.20 15.11
N SER A 12 6.82 6.79 15.46
CA SER A 12 5.64 6.85 14.62
C SER A 12 6.19 7.29 13.28
N LYS A 13 6.11 6.40 12.27
CA LYS A 13 6.44 6.72 10.89
C LYS A 13 5.95 8.15 10.68
N ILE A 14 6.86 9.08 10.42
CA ILE A 14 6.44 10.44 10.09
C ILE A 14 5.67 10.29 8.78
N GLU A 15 4.34 10.14 8.88
CA GLU A 15 3.47 10.09 7.73
C GLU A 15 3.50 11.49 7.14
N ARG A 16 4.43 11.69 6.20
CA ARG A 16 4.54 12.92 5.45
C ARG A 16 3.23 13.07 4.68
N ILE A 17 2.50 14.16 4.90
CA ILE A 17 1.24 14.45 4.20
C ILE A 17 1.53 14.46 2.70
N GLY A 18 1.19 13.37 2.03
CA GLY A 18 1.29 13.21 0.57
C GLY A 18 -0.06 13.40 -0.10
N ALA A 19 -0.06 13.50 -1.43
CA ALA A 19 -1.29 13.69 -2.23
C ALA A 19 -2.38 12.62 -2.00
N HIS A 20 -2.01 11.47 -1.45
CA HIS A 20 -2.91 10.33 -1.19
C HIS A 20 -2.99 9.95 0.30
N SER A 21 -2.56 10.84 1.21
CA SER A 21 -2.57 10.60 2.66
C SER A 21 -3.97 10.47 3.27
N HIS A 22 -4.99 11.03 2.61
CA HIS A 22 -6.39 10.95 3.03
C HIS A 22 -7.04 9.59 2.73
N ILE A 23 -6.38 8.70 1.99
CA ILE A 23 -6.93 7.41 1.58
C ILE A 23 -6.60 6.38 2.66
N THR A 24 -7.64 5.83 3.28
CA THR A 24 -7.53 4.85 4.36
C THR A 24 -7.95 3.44 3.94
N GLY A 25 -8.52 3.28 2.74
CA GLY A 25 -9.04 1.99 2.28
C GLY A 25 -9.83 2.09 0.98
N LEU A 26 -10.44 0.96 0.58
CA LEU A 26 -11.24 0.87 -0.64
C LEU A 26 -12.71 1.27 -0.44
N GLY A 27 -13.21 1.46 0.78
CA GLY A 27 -14.59 1.91 1.04
C GLY A 27 -15.66 0.97 0.50
N LEU A 28 -15.50 -0.33 0.73
CA LEU A 28 -16.41 -1.37 0.24
C LEU A 28 -17.33 -1.85 1.35
N LYS A 29 -18.55 -2.24 0.97
CA LYS A 29 -19.45 -3.03 1.82
C LYS A 29 -18.95 -4.47 1.91
N GLU A 30 -19.56 -5.25 2.82
CA GLU A 30 -19.24 -6.68 3.00
C GLU A 30 -19.44 -7.52 1.73
N ASN A 31 -20.37 -7.12 0.86
CA ASN A 31 -20.63 -7.76 -0.43
C ASN A 31 -19.71 -7.25 -1.57
N TYR A 32 -18.64 -6.53 -1.24
CA TYR A 32 -17.69 -5.91 -2.18
C TYR A 32 -18.28 -4.80 -3.07
N GLU A 33 -19.49 -4.33 -2.80
CA GLU A 33 -20.03 -3.15 -3.48
C GLU A 33 -19.41 -1.86 -2.91
N PRO A 34 -18.86 -0.97 -3.75
CA PRO A 34 -18.28 0.28 -3.31
C PRO A 34 -19.36 1.29 -2.90
N LEU A 35 -19.12 1.98 -1.79
CA LEU A 35 -19.88 3.18 -1.42
C LEU A 35 -19.43 4.37 -2.29
N ASP A 36 -20.35 5.28 -2.60
CA ASP A 36 -20.05 6.47 -3.43
C ASP A 36 -18.89 7.30 -2.87
N ILE A 37 -18.87 7.48 -1.54
CA ILE A 37 -17.84 8.19 -0.80
C ILE A 37 -17.53 7.37 0.47
N ALA A 38 -16.32 6.86 0.60
CA ALA A 38 -15.85 6.15 1.79
C ALA A 38 -14.33 5.98 1.78
N ASP A 39 -13.70 5.91 2.96
CA ASP A 39 -12.25 5.65 3.16
C ASP A 39 -11.31 6.57 2.34
N GLY A 40 -11.73 7.82 2.14
CA GLY A 40 -11.00 8.80 1.33
C GLY A 40 -11.14 8.61 -0.18
N MET A 41 -11.90 7.60 -0.63
CA MET A 41 -12.18 7.34 -2.04
C MET A 41 -13.56 7.88 -2.45
N VAL A 42 -13.63 8.43 -3.67
CA VAL A 42 -14.86 8.92 -4.29
C VAL A 42 -15.02 8.31 -5.68
N GLY A 43 -16.18 7.73 -5.97
CA GLY A 43 -16.45 7.09 -7.26
C GLY A 43 -15.52 5.90 -7.55
N GLN A 44 -15.09 5.76 -8.81
CA GLN A 44 -14.26 4.64 -9.30
C GLN A 44 -14.80 3.25 -8.92
N HIS A 45 -16.13 3.08 -9.00
CA HIS A 45 -16.83 1.90 -8.50
C HIS A 45 -16.29 0.58 -9.08
N SER A 46 -16.16 0.49 -10.39
CA SER A 46 -15.64 -0.72 -11.05
C SER A 46 -14.22 -1.07 -10.59
N ALA A 47 -13.32 -0.08 -10.54
CA ALA A 47 -11.94 -0.29 -10.11
C ALA A 47 -11.85 -0.69 -8.63
N ARG A 48 -12.65 -0.07 -7.75
CA ARG A 48 -12.69 -0.39 -6.32
C ARG A 48 -13.26 -1.78 -6.05
N LYS A 49 -14.31 -2.18 -6.78
CA LYS A 49 -14.89 -3.53 -6.70
C LYS A 49 -13.88 -4.60 -7.13
N ALA A 50 -13.22 -4.39 -8.28
CA ALA A 50 -12.15 -5.30 -8.75
C ALA A 50 -10.98 -5.37 -7.76
N ALA A 51 -10.55 -4.21 -7.23
CA ALA A 51 -9.52 -4.12 -6.20
C ALA A 51 -9.92 -4.88 -4.92
N GLY A 52 -11.18 -4.83 -4.51
CA GLY A 52 -11.71 -5.58 -3.36
C GLY A 52 -11.54 -7.08 -3.49
N LEU A 53 -11.84 -7.63 -4.68
CA LEU A 53 -11.62 -9.05 -4.96
C LEU A 53 -10.14 -9.40 -4.93
N ILE A 54 -9.26 -8.53 -5.43
CA ILE A 54 -7.81 -8.72 -5.37
C ILE A 54 -7.32 -8.74 -3.92
N VAL A 55 -7.76 -7.79 -3.09
CA VAL A 55 -7.42 -7.77 -1.66
C VAL A 55 -7.89 -9.03 -0.97
N LYS A 56 -9.09 -9.53 -1.30
CA LYS A 56 -9.58 -10.83 -0.80
C LYS A 56 -8.63 -11.96 -1.19
N MET A 57 -8.28 -12.07 -2.48
CA MET A 57 -7.36 -13.12 -2.96
C MET A 57 -5.98 -13.05 -2.30
N ILE A 58 -5.48 -11.85 -2.00
CA ILE A 58 -4.22 -11.65 -1.27
C ILE A 58 -4.36 -12.15 0.17
N LYS A 59 -5.41 -11.72 0.89
CA LYS A 59 -5.64 -12.09 2.29
C LYS A 59 -5.88 -13.59 2.47
N ASP A 60 -6.57 -14.21 1.52
CA ASP A 60 -6.83 -15.65 1.50
C ASP A 60 -5.59 -16.46 1.07
N GLY A 61 -4.50 -15.80 0.66
CA GLY A 61 -3.25 -16.45 0.24
C GLY A 61 -3.32 -17.14 -1.13
N HIS A 62 -4.37 -16.91 -1.92
CA HIS A 62 -4.54 -17.52 -3.24
C HIS A 62 -3.56 -16.98 -4.30
N ILE A 63 -3.02 -15.77 -4.09
CA ILE A 63 -2.07 -15.15 -5.02
C ILE A 63 -0.81 -14.65 -4.31
N ALA A 64 0.34 -14.98 -4.88
CA ALA A 64 1.64 -14.43 -4.55
C ALA A 64 2.48 -14.31 -5.83
N GLY A 65 3.39 -13.32 -5.91
CA GLY A 65 4.23 -13.12 -7.10
C GLY A 65 3.46 -12.76 -8.37
N ARG A 66 2.34 -12.03 -8.24
CA ARG A 66 1.52 -11.52 -9.35
C ARG A 66 1.64 -10.01 -9.45
N ALA A 67 1.53 -9.48 -10.67
CA ALA A 67 1.50 -8.04 -10.93
C ALA A 67 0.08 -7.60 -11.28
N LEU A 68 -0.31 -6.43 -10.77
CA LEU A 68 -1.56 -5.76 -11.14
C LEU A 68 -1.24 -4.53 -12.00
N LEU A 69 -1.83 -4.45 -13.19
CA LEU A 69 -1.71 -3.28 -14.06
C LEU A 69 -3.01 -2.47 -14.03
N ILE A 70 -2.92 -1.19 -13.66
CA ILE A 70 -4.05 -0.25 -13.65
C ILE A 70 -3.87 0.74 -14.80
N VAL A 71 -4.82 0.78 -15.73
CA VAL A 71 -4.77 1.61 -16.93
C VAL A 71 -5.88 2.66 -16.91
N GLY A 72 -5.59 3.85 -17.43
CA GLY A 72 -6.56 4.94 -17.55
C GLY A 72 -5.87 6.29 -17.76
N ASN A 73 -6.66 7.30 -18.13
CA ASN A 73 -6.17 8.66 -18.40
C ASN A 73 -5.47 9.28 -17.17
N PRO A 74 -4.59 10.28 -17.35
CA PRO A 74 -4.04 11.06 -16.24
C PRO A 74 -5.16 11.63 -15.35
N GLY A 75 -4.93 11.70 -14.04
CA GLY A 75 -5.91 12.25 -13.09
C GLY A 75 -7.08 11.34 -12.70
N THR A 76 -7.20 10.12 -13.23
CA THR A 76 -8.33 9.21 -12.91
C THR A 76 -8.17 8.41 -11.61
N GLY A 77 -7.21 8.75 -10.75
CA GLY A 77 -7.05 8.09 -9.44
C GLY A 77 -6.35 6.73 -9.46
N LYS A 78 -5.55 6.40 -10.48
CA LYS A 78 -4.81 5.12 -10.55
C LYS A 78 -3.92 4.88 -9.31
N THR A 79 -3.11 5.87 -8.95
CA THR A 79 -2.23 5.82 -7.76
C THR A 79 -3.04 5.81 -6.46
N ALA A 80 -4.21 6.49 -6.45
CA ALA A 80 -5.13 6.46 -5.32
C ALA A 80 -5.68 5.05 -5.07
N VAL A 81 -6.09 4.33 -6.12
CA VAL A 81 -6.54 2.94 -6.01
C VAL A 81 -5.40 2.02 -5.52
N ALA A 82 -4.16 2.22 -5.98
CA ALA A 82 -3.02 1.45 -5.48
C ALA A 82 -2.77 1.67 -3.97
N MET A 83 -2.88 2.91 -3.49
CA MET A 83 -2.80 3.23 -2.07
C MET A 83 -3.94 2.58 -1.28
N ALA A 84 -5.17 2.67 -1.79
CA ALA A 84 -6.35 2.08 -1.19
C ALA A 84 -6.23 0.55 -1.05
N ILE A 85 -5.68 -0.13 -2.08
CA ILE A 85 -5.38 -1.56 -2.04
C ILE A 85 -4.41 -1.85 -0.89
N SER A 86 -3.30 -1.11 -0.80
CA SER A 86 -2.29 -1.32 0.24
C SER A 86 -2.86 -1.19 1.65
N LYS A 87 -3.62 -0.12 1.90
CA LYS A 87 -4.26 0.09 3.22
C LYS A 87 -5.31 -0.96 3.52
N SER A 88 -6.04 -1.44 2.51
CA SER A 88 -7.04 -2.49 2.66
C SER A 88 -6.45 -3.88 2.91
N VAL A 89 -5.23 -4.16 2.44
CA VAL A 89 -4.49 -5.40 2.77
C VAL A 89 -4.15 -5.42 4.26
N GLY A 90 -3.71 -4.30 4.82
CA GLY A 90 -3.54 -4.09 6.26
C GLY A 90 -2.81 -2.78 6.56
N GLU A 91 -3.07 -2.17 7.71
CA GLU A 91 -2.54 -0.85 8.08
C GLU A 91 -1.01 -0.79 8.09
N ASP A 92 -0.34 -1.85 8.56
CA ASP A 92 1.13 -1.91 8.60
C ASP A 92 1.76 -2.45 7.30
N THR A 93 0.97 -2.70 6.26
CA THR A 93 1.49 -3.20 4.98
C THR A 93 2.46 -2.18 4.39
N PRO A 94 3.73 -2.53 4.15
CA PRO A 94 4.68 -1.61 3.54
C PRO A 94 4.22 -1.24 2.12
N PHE A 95 4.22 0.05 1.82
CA PHE A 95 3.91 0.59 0.50
C PHE A 95 5.13 1.35 -0.03
N VAL A 96 5.66 0.89 -1.16
CA VAL A 96 6.80 1.53 -1.83
C VAL A 96 6.32 2.06 -3.17
N SER A 97 6.38 3.38 -3.34
CA SER A 97 6.16 4.03 -4.62
C SER A 97 7.52 4.32 -5.25
N ILE A 98 7.73 3.86 -6.48
CA ILE A 98 8.89 4.21 -7.29
C ILE A 98 8.43 4.75 -8.64
N SER A 99 9.11 5.77 -9.14
CA SER A 99 8.95 6.19 -10.53
C SER A 99 9.84 5.33 -11.45
N ALA A 100 9.42 5.09 -12.69
CA ALA A 100 10.23 4.30 -13.62
C ALA A 100 11.60 4.95 -13.90
N SER A 101 11.66 6.28 -13.85
CA SER A 101 12.90 7.06 -13.96
C SER A 101 13.87 6.83 -12.81
N GLU A 102 13.39 6.58 -11.59
CA GLU A 102 14.26 6.30 -10.42
C GLU A 102 15.04 4.99 -10.55
N VAL A 103 14.61 4.07 -11.42
CA VAL A 103 15.32 2.81 -11.69
C VAL A 103 16.62 3.06 -12.47
N TYR A 104 16.71 4.17 -13.20
CA TYR A 104 17.90 4.53 -13.97
C TYR A 104 18.82 5.41 -13.12
N SER A 105 19.99 4.87 -12.77
CA SER A 105 21.02 5.56 -11.98
C SER A 105 22.41 5.31 -12.56
N MET A 106 23.35 6.21 -12.26
CA MET A 106 24.77 6.03 -12.55
C MET A 106 25.48 5.21 -11.45
N ASP A 107 24.95 5.22 -10.23
CA ASP A 107 25.61 4.63 -9.06
C ASP A 107 25.30 3.15 -8.87
N ILE A 108 24.07 2.74 -9.22
CA ILE A 108 23.57 1.38 -9.03
C ILE A 108 22.96 0.82 -10.30
N SER A 109 23.05 -0.50 -10.47
CA SER A 109 22.43 -1.18 -11.61
C SER A 109 20.90 -1.17 -11.50
N LYS A 110 20.23 -1.20 -12.66
CA LYS A 110 18.76 -1.30 -12.76
C LYS A 110 18.19 -2.49 -11.98
N THR A 111 18.88 -3.63 -12.02
CA THR A 111 18.50 -4.84 -11.29
C THR A 111 18.58 -4.65 -9.79
N GLU A 112 19.65 -3.99 -9.31
CA GLU A 112 19.82 -3.71 -7.88
C GLU A 112 18.78 -2.71 -7.39
N ALA A 113 18.49 -1.66 -8.16
CA ALA A 113 17.43 -0.69 -7.85
C ALA A 113 16.06 -1.38 -7.66
N LEU A 114 15.68 -2.27 -8.59
CA LEU A 114 14.46 -3.06 -8.48
C LEU A 114 14.49 -4.04 -7.30
N THR A 115 15.62 -4.71 -7.07
CA THR A 115 15.80 -5.65 -5.95
C THR A 115 15.59 -4.95 -4.62
N GLN A 116 16.15 -3.75 -4.45
CA GLN A 116 15.95 -2.94 -3.25
C GLN A 116 14.50 -2.49 -3.09
N ALA A 117 13.83 -2.09 -4.18
CA ALA A 117 12.42 -1.73 -4.14
C ALA A 117 11.54 -2.89 -3.67
N PHE A 118 11.77 -4.12 -4.17
CA PHE A 118 11.07 -5.32 -3.72
C PHE A 118 11.37 -5.67 -2.26
N ARG A 119 12.64 -5.57 -1.83
CA ARG A 119 12.99 -5.85 -0.41
C ARG A 119 12.33 -4.85 0.54
N LYS A 120 12.25 -3.57 0.17
CA LYS A 120 11.58 -2.52 0.96
C LYS A 120 10.06 -2.72 1.03
N SER A 121 9.45 -3.40 0.05
CA SER A 121 8.00 -3.66 0.02
C SER A 121 7.58 -4.98 0.68
N ILE A 122 8.51 -5.72 1.29
CA ILE A 122 8.23 -6.95 2.03
C ILE A 122 8.33 -6.66 3.53
N GLY A 123 7.23 -6.88 4.26
CA GLY A 123 7.16 -6.71 5.71
C GLY A 123 7.22 -8.05 6.44
N ILE A 124 8.00 -8.11 7.52
CA ILE A 124 8.08 -9.28 8.40
C ILE A 124 7.54 -8.86 9.76
N ARG A 125 6.53 -9.58 10.28
CA ARG A 125 6.03 -9.41 11.66
C ARG A 125 6.59 -10.53 12.52
N ILE A 126 7.32 -10.16 13.57
CA ILE A 126 7.85 -11.08 14.57
C ILE A 126 6.98 -10.91 15.82
N LYS A 127 6.48 -12.02 16.35
CA LYS A 127 5.76 -12.04 17.63
C LYS A 127 6.73 -12.58 18.68
N GLU A 128 7.06 -11.77 19.67
CA GLU A 128 7.82 -12.23 20.84
C GLU A 128 6.90 -13.03 21.79
N GLU A 129 7.48 -14.01 22.49
CA GLU A 129 6.80 -14.85 23.51
C GLU A 129 6.43 -14.06 24.77
#